data_AF-A0A524JM28-F1
#
_entry.id   AF-A0A524JM28-F1
#
_cell.length_a   1.000
_cell.length_b   1.000
_cell.length_c   1.000
_cell.angle_alpha   90.00
_cell.angle_beta   90.00
_cell.angle_gamma   90.00
#
_symmetry.space_group_name_H-M   'P 1'
#
loop_
_entity.id
_entity.type
_entity.pdbx_description
1 polymer ?
#
loop_
_entity_poly.entity_id
_entity_poly.type
_entity_poly.pdbx_seq_one_letter_code
_entity_poly.pdbx_strand_id
1 'polypeptide(L)'
;MKLRKYFFLLLFPFMLMAADDIRPFLNTGPWYPSDPVQLNQMLDGFFKAAAQPQKPAAVRGIIAPHAGFQYSGRCAARAYGSLSPASGIRRVILLGSSHRSGFYGACLADYKSYATPLGLVAVDTEICRALAAKKFFNKNRDTMRLE
;
A
#
# COMPACT_ATOMS: atom_id res chain seq x y z
N MET A 1 55.12 37.82 -8.20
CA MET A 1 54.01 38.06 -9.15
C MET A 1 54.06 36.94 -10.18
N LYS A 2 53.16 35.96 -10.32
CA LYS A 2 51.75 35.76 -9.94
C LYS A 2 51.56 34.28 -9.56
N LEU A 3 51.01 34.01 -8.38
CA LEU A 3 50.59 32.70 -7.92
C LEU A 3 49.23 32.38 -8.59
N ARG A 4 49.18 31.39 -9.49
CA ARG A 4 47.91 30.93 -10.08
C ARG A 4 47.18 30.08 -9.04
N LYS A 5 46.13 30.67 -8.44
CA LYS A 5 45.16 29.98 -7.57
C LYS A 5 44.37 28.97 -8.41
N TYR A 6 44.56 27.68 -8.14
CA TYR A 6 43.64 26.65 -8.62
C TYR A 6 42.40 26.68 -7.73
N PHE A 7 41.30 27.17 -8.30
CA PHE A 7 39.98 27.19 -7.69
C PHE A 7 39.36 25.80 -7.88
N PHE A 8 39.48 24.93 -6.88
CA PHE A 8 38.73 23.67 -6.84
C PHE A 8 37.28 23.98 -6.46
N LEU A 9 36.41 24.08 -7.46
CA LEU A 9 34.96 24.07 -7.25
C LEU A 9 34.50 22.61 -7.39
N LEU A 10 34.54 21.85 -6.29
CA LEU A 10 33.83 20.58 -6.20
C LEU A 10 32.33 20.88 -6.13
N LEU A 11 31.71 20.99 -7.30
CA LEU A 11 30.27 20.79 -7.44
C LEU A 11 29.98 19.34 -7.06
N PHE A 12 29.64 19.11 -5.78
CA PHE A 12 28.86 17.95 -5.40
C PHE A 12 27.60 17.99 -6.27
N PRO A 13 27.38 17.06 -7.21
CA PRO A 13 26.03 16.88 -7.68
C PRO A 13 25.32 16.30 -6.46
N PHE A 14 24.60 17.15 -5.73
CA PHE A 14 23.49 16.67 -4.92
C PHE A 14 22.54 16.07 -5.95
N MET A 15 22.76 14.79 -6.24
CA MET A 15 21.92 13.96 -7.05
C MET A 15 20.55 14.13 -6.40
N LEU A 16 19.69 14.87 -7.09
CA LEU A 16 18.29 14.99 -6.76
C LEU A 16 17.79 13.54 -6.83
N MET A 17 17.81 12.84 -5.70
CA MET A 17 17.05 11.62 -5.52
C MET A 17 15.63 12.07 -5.78
N ALA A 18 15.13 11.82 -6.98
CA ALA A 18 13.74 12.03 -7.33
C ALA A 18 12.95 11.43 -6.19
N ALA A 19 12.19 12.27 -5.46
CA ALA A 19 11.40 11.82 -4.34
C ALA A 19 10.65 10.56 -4.79
N ASP A 20 10.89 9.44 -4.11
CA ASP A 20 10.25 8.19 -4.49
C ASP A 20 8.74 8.42 -4.57
N ASP A 21 8.14 8.02 -5.69
CA ASP A 21 6.73 8.25 -5.99
C ASP A 21 5.84 7.40 -5.08
N ILE A 22 5.73 7.82 -3.82
CA ILE A 22 5.11 7.12 -2.71
C ILE A 22 3.75 7.74 -2.44
N ARG A 23 2.71 6.91 -2.43
CA ARG A 23 1.41 7.31 -1.90
C ARG A 23 1.50 7.37 -0.38
N PRO A 24 1.28 8.53 0.27
CA PRO A 24 1.24 8.58 1.72
C PRO A 24 0.05 7.79 2.26
N PHE A 25 0.09 7.39 3.54
CA PHE A 25 -1.14 7.05 4.26
C PHE A 25 -1.69 8.31 4.92
N LEU A 26 -3.01 8.38 5.08
CA LEU A 26 -3.63 9.44 5.87
C LEU A 26 -3.17 9.29 7.32
N ASN A 27 -2.95 10.40 8.05
CA ASN A 27 -2.80 10.30 9.49
C ASN A 27 -4.19 9.95 10.08
N THR A 28 -4.40 8.67 10.37
CA THR A 28 -5.65 7.93 10.12
C THR A 28 -6.77 8.06 11.14
N GLY A 29 -6.92 9.21 11.78
CA GLY A 29 -8.11 9.61 12.57
C GLY A 29 -8.96 8.43 13.13
N PRO A 30 -10.20 8.24 12.68
CA PRO A 30 -11.12 7.20 13.21
C PRO A 30 -10.95 5.80 12.60
N TRP A 31 -10.04 5.59 11.64
CA TRP A 31 -9.95 4.34 10.87
C TRP A 31 -9.02 3.32 11.51
N TYR A 32 -7.80 3.74 11.85
CA TYR A 32 -6.79 2.92 12.52
C TYR A 32 -5.67 3.80 13.11
N PRO A 33 -4.95 3.34 14.15
CA PRO A 33 -3.82 4.08 14.73
C PRO A 33 -2.69 4.32 13.72
N SER A 34 -2.12 5.53 13.71
CA SER A 34 -0.92 5.85 12.91
C SER A 34 0.39 5.45 13.59
N ASP A 35 0.37 5.22 14.91
CA ASP A 35 1.50 4.68 15.63
C ASP A 35 1.67 3.17 15.33
N PRO A 36 2.85 2.72 14.86
CA PRO A 36 3.07 1.33 14.48
C PRO A 36 2.95 0.34 15.64
N VAL A 37 3.30 0.75 16.87
CA VAL A 37 3.25 -0.12 18.05
C VAL A 37 1.79 -0.38 18.44
N GLN A 38 0.99 0.68 18.54
CA GLN A 38 -0.44 0.60 18.81
C GLN A 38 -1.18 -0.16 17.72
N LEU A 39 -0.83 0.07 16.44
CA LEU A 39 -1.43 -0.66 15.33
C LEU A 39 -1.14 -2.16 15.41
N ASN A 40 0.11 -2.56 15.65
CA ASN A 40 0.47 -3.98 15.80
C ASN A 40 -0.26 -4.63 16.98
N GLN A 41 -0.31 -3.97 18.15
CA GLN A 41 -1.02 -4.47 19.32
C GLN A 41 -2.53 -4.67 19.02
N MET A 42 -3.15 -3.72 18.33
CA MET A 42 -4.54 -3.82 17.91
C MET A 42 -4.77 -4.99 16.95
N LEU A 43 -3.92 -5.14 15.94
CA LEU A 43 -3.99 -6.24 14.97
C LEU A 43 -3.81 -7.60 15.65
N ASP A 44 -2.81 -7.75 16.52
CA ASP A 44 -2.59 -8.97 17.31
C ASP A 44 -3.81 -9.33 18.14
N GLY A 45 -4.44 -8.33 18.76
CA GLY A 45 -5.70 -8.51 19.50
C GLY A 45 -6.82 -9.07 18.62
N PHE A 46 -6.97 -8.56 17.39
CA PHE A 46 -7.97 -9.08 16.46
C PHE A 46 -7.65 -10.50 15.98
N PHE A 47 -6.40 -10.81 15.63
CA PHE A 47 -6.02 -12.16 15.20
C PHE A 47 -6.15 -13.20 16.32
N LYS A 48 -5.86 -12.82 17.57
CA LYS A 48 -6.08 -13.69 18.75
C LYS A 48 -7.57 -13.92 19.02
N ALA A 49 -8.40 -12.88 18.90
CA ALA A 49 -9.83 -12.96 19.17
C ALA A 49 -10.65 -13.55 18.02
N ALA A 50 -10.13 -13.54 16.80
CA ALA A 50 -10.83 -14.10 15.64
C ALA A 50 -10.96 -15.61 15.78
N ALA A 51 -12.16 -16.13 15.52
CA ALA A 51 -12.37 -17.56 15.37
C ALA A 51 -11.40 -18.08 14.30
N GLN A 52 -10.66 -19.15 14.63
CA GLN A 52 -9.68 -19.73 13.71
C GLN A 52 -10.40 -20.22 12.45
N PRO A 53 -10.16 -19.58 11.29
CA PRO A 53 -10.79 -20.03 10.06
C PRO A 53 -10.17 -21.37 9.64
N GLN A 54 -10.91 -22.13 8.82
CA GLN A 54 -10.27 -23.18 8.05
C GLN A 54 -9.12 -22.58 7.25
N LYS A 55 -8.02 -23.33 7.14
CA LYS A 55 -6.85 -22.93 6.36
C LYS A 55 -6.75 -23.87 5.16
N PRO A 56 -7.44 -23.56 4.04
CA PRO A 56 -7.31 -24.34 2.83
C PRO A 56 -5.85 -24.42 2.40
N ALA A 57 -5.47 -25.55 1.79
CA ALA A 57 -4.12 -25.73 1.25
C ALA A 57 -3.73 -24.65 0.24
N ALA A 58 -4.72 -24.09 -0.48
CA ALA A 58 -4.52 -22.99 -1.42
C ALA A 58 -5.66 -21.96 -1.29
N VAL A 59 -5.31 -20.74 -0.88
CA VAL A 59 -6.21 -19.58 -0.90
C VAL A 59 -5.83 -18.69 -2.09
N ARG A 60 -6.77 -18.48 -3.01
CA ARG A 60 -6.57 -17.61 -4.19
C ARG A 60 -7.06 -16.18 -3.99
N GLY A 61 -7.92 -15.97 -3.00
CA GLY A 61 -8.46 -14.66 -2.67
C GLY A 61 -9.24 -14.71 -1.36
N ILE A 62 -9.40 -13.54 -0.76
CA ILE A 62 -10.21 -13.31 0.44
C ILE A 62 -11.08 -12.08 0.21
N ILE A 63 -12.18 -12.00 0.94
CA ILE A 63 -13.02 -10.80 1.02
C ILE A 63 -12.97 -10.33 2.46
N ALA A 64 -12.63 -9.07 2.67
CA ALA A 64 -12.52 -8.46 3.98
C ALA A 64 -13.23 -7.09 3.98
N PRO A 65 -13.89 -6.70 5.09
CA PRO A 65 -14.48 -5.37 5.23
C PRO A 65 -13.40 -4.28 5.32
N HIS A 66 -13.75 -3.06 4.92
CA HIS A 66 -12.86 -1.89 4.92
C HIS A 66 -13.32 -0.72 5.82
N ALA A 67 -14.29 -0.95 6.72
CA ALA A 67 -14.67 0.04 7.73
C ALA A 67 -13.54 0.24 8.77
N GLY A 68 -13.63 1.27 9.63
CA GLY A 68 -12.67 1.49 10.71
C GLY A 68 -12.47 0.25 11.59
N PHE A 69 -11.23 0.01 12.04
CA PHE A 69 -10.78 -1.24 12.65
C PHE A 69 -11.53 -1.61 13.93
N GLN A 70 -11.99 -0.62 14.70
CA GLN A 70 -12.85 -0.84 15.86
C GLN A 70 -14.16 -1.60 15.52
N TYR A 71 -14.68 -1.42 14.30
CA TYR A 71 -15.93 -2.06 13.85
C TYR A 71 -15.67 -3.33 13.05
N SER A 72 -14.62 -3.33 12.22
CA SER A 72 -14.40 -4.35 11.19
C SER A 72 -13.23 -5.29 11.47
N GLY A 73 -12.33 -4.93 12.38
CA GLY A 73 -11.01 -5.54 12.53
C GLY A 73 -11.05 -7.03 12.83
N ARG A 74 -11.95 -7.48 13.72
CA ARG A 74 -12.15 -8.90 14.02
C ARG A 74 -12.66 -9.71 12.82
N CYS A 75 -13.56 -9.13 12.03
CA CYS A 75 -14.09 -9.77 10.82
C CYS A 75 -13.00 -9.87 9.74
N ALA A 76 -12.26 -8.78 9.52
CA ALA A 76 -11.10 -8.78 8.63
C ALA A 76 -10.05 -9.81 9.06
N ALA A 77 -9.71 -9.88 10.35
CA ALA A 77 -8.75 -10.84 10.89
C ALA A 77 -9.15 -12.30 10.63
N ARG A 78 -10.44 -12.63 10.62
CA ARG A 78 -10.92 -13.95 10.21
C ARG A 78 -10.65 -14.25 8.73
N ALA A 79 -10.84 -13.28 7.84
CA ALA A 79 -10.53 -13.45 6.43
C ALA A 79 -9.03 -13.61 6.20
N TYR A 80 -8.21 -12.71 6.75
CA TYR A 80 -6.74 -12.78 6.63
C TYR A 80 -6.15 -13.99 7.33
N GLY A 81 -6.72 -14.45 8.45
CA GLY A 81 -6.26 -15.62 9.18
C GLY A 81 -6.42 -16.95 8.42
N SER A 82 -7.18 -16.96 7.31
CA SER A 82 -7.28 -18.12 6.41
C SER A 82 -6.04 -18.26 5.52
N LEU A 83 -5.22 -17.21 5.40
CA LEU A 83 -3.98 -17.23 4.66
C LEU A 83 -2.91 -17.98 5.47
N SER A 84 -2.30 -18.97 4.83
CA SER A 84 -1.14 -19.65 5.40
C SER A 84 0.12 -18.79 5.23
N PRO A 85 0.97 -18.64 6.26
CA PRO A 85 2.32 -18.07 6.08
C PRO A 85 3.15 -18.83 5.05
N ALA A 86 2.89 -20.14 4.87
CA ALA A 86 3.54 -20.99 3.87
C ALA A 86 2.90 -20.91 2.48
N SER A 87 1.95 -19.98 2.25
CA SER A 87 1.22 -19.86 0.97
C SER A 87 2.10 -19.47 -0.22
N GLY A 88 3.32 -18.97 0.01
CA GLY A 88 4.23 -18.54 -1.05
C GLY A 88 3.69 -17.36 -1.88
N ILE A 89 2.72 -16.62 -1.35
CA ILE A 89 2.13 -15.45 -2.02
C ILE A 89 3.20 -14.37 -2.15
N ARG A 90 3.54 -14.00 -3.39
CA ARG A 90 4.51 -12.94 -3.71
C ARG A 90 3.86 -11.67 -4.25
N ARG A 91 2.59 -11.76 -4.66
CA ARG A 91 1.84 -10.66 -5.27
C ARG A 91 0.39 -10.71 -4.80
N VAL A 92 -0.12 -9.57 -4.38
CA VAL A 92 -1.52 -9.37 -4.00
C VAL A 92 -2.14 -8.38 -4.97
N ILE A 93 -3.32 -8.72 -5.50
CA ILE A 93 -4.18 -7.78 -6.22
C ILE A 93 -5.22 -7.29 -5.21
N LEU A 94 -5.11 -6.04 -4.78
CA LEU A 94 -6.09 -5.41 -3.89
C LEU A 94 -7.13 -4.67 -4.73
N LEU A 95 -8.38 -5.10 -4.62
CA LEU A 95 -9.52 -4.48 -5.31
C LEU A 95 -10.37 -3.74 -4.29
N GLY A 96 -10.72 -2.48 -4.60
CA GLY A 96 -11.58 -1.66 -3.77
C GLY A 96 -12.50 -0.79 -4.62
N SER A 97 -13.66 -0.44 -4.07
CA SER A 97 -14.59 0.50 -4.69
C SER A 97 -14.14 1.94 -4.47
N SER A 98 -14.30 2.78 -5.48
CA SER A 98 -14.19 4.22 -5.33
C SER A 98 -15.47 4.77 -4.69
N HIS A 99 -15.32 5.47 -3.56
CA HIS A 99 -16.45 6.15 -2.89
C HIS A 99 -16.57 7.64 -3.26
N ARG A 100 -15.60 8.16 -4.04
CA ARG A 100 -15.50 9.60 -4.34
C ARG A 100 -15.59 9.91 -5.82
N SER A 101 -15.03 9.06 -6.67
CA SER A 101 -14.86 9.33 -8.09
C SER A 101 -15.54 8.26 -8.92
N GLY A 102 -16.41 8.67 -9.83
CA GLY A 102 -16.99 7.79 -10.85
C GLY A 102 -16.02 7.59 -12.02
N PHE A 103 -15.89 6.36 -12.50
CA PHE A 103 -15.18 6.02 -13.72
C PHE A 103 -15.71 4.71 -14.28
N TYR A 104 -15.53 4.50 -15.59
CA TYR A 104 -15.80 3.22 -16.22
C TYR A 104 -14.58 2.29 -16.05
N GLY A 105 -14.83 1.00 -15.84
CA GLY A 105 -13.78 0.00 -15.73
C GLY A 105 -13.06 0.02 -14.37
N ALA A 106 -11.75 -0.22 -14.37
CA ALA A 106 -10.92 -0.26 -13.16
C ALA A 106 -9.76 0.74 -13.21
N CYS A 107 -9.49 1.41 -12.09
CA CYS A 107 -8.35 2.32 -11.99
C CYS A 107 -7.12 1.60 -11.41
N LEU A 108 -5.98 1.78 -12.06
CA LEU A 108 -4.71 1.18 -11.64
C LEU A 108 -3.96 2.08 -10.66
N ALA A 109 -3.15 1.45 -9.80
CA ALA A 109 -2.21 2.16 -8.97
C ALA A 109 -1.22 2.97 -9.83
N ASP A 110 -1.03 4.23 -9.46
CA ASP A 110 -0.16 5.18 -10.16
C ASP A 110 0.92 5.76 -9.25
N TYR A 111 1.38 4.94 -8.31
CA TYR A 111 2.50 5.19 -7.40
C TYR A 111 3.44 3.99 -7.44
N LYS A 112 4.72 4.19 -7.08
CA LYS A 112 5.70 3.09 -6.95
C LYS A 112 5.51 2.30 -5.65
N SER A 113 5.07 2.96 -4.59
CA SER A 113 4.84 2.34 -3.28
C SER A 113 3.70 3.02 -2.53
N TYR A 114 3.12 2.30 -1.59
CA TYR A 114 2.15 2.80 -0.62
C TYR A 114 2.82 2.83 0.75
N ALA A 115 2.80 3.98 1.41
CA ALA A 115 3.19 4.05 2.80
C ALA A 115 2.07 3.50 3.69
N THR A 116 2.46 2.82 4.76
CA THR A 116 1.60 2.39 5.87
C THR A 116 2.33 2.70 7.17
N PRO A 117 1.64 2.74 8.32
CA PRO A 117 2.32 2.82 9.61
C PRO A 117 3.38 1.74 9.82
N LEU A 118 3.21 0.56 9.21
CA LEU A 118 4.10 -0.59 9.33
C LEU A 118 5.23 -0.62 8.27
N GLY A 119 5.32 0.39 7.40
CA GLY A 119 6.33 0.48 6.36
C GLY A 119 5.75 0.60 4.95
N LEU A 120 6.63 0.48 3.96
CA LEU A 120 6.29 0.64 2.55
C LEU A 120 5.83 -0.69 1.94
N VAL A 121 4.76 -0.61 1.13
CA VAL A 121 4.28 -1.70 0.28
C VAL A 121 4.55 -1.33 -1.17
N ALA A 122 5.43 -2.09 -1.84
CA ALA A 122 5.77 -1.86 -3.23
C ALA A 122 4.58 -2.17 -4.15
N VAL A 123 4.35 -1.31 -5.14
CA VAL A 123 3.40 -1.55 -6.23
C VAL A 123 4.12 -2.29 -7.34
N ASP A 124 3.48 -3.34 -7.86
CA ASP A 124 3.97 -4.04 -9.04
C ASP A 124 3.73 -3.19 -10.31
N THR A 125 4.65 -2.26 -10.55
CA THR A 125 4.54 -1.30 -11.67
C THR A 125 4.61 -1.98 -13.04
N GLU A 126 5.24 -3.16 -13.14
CA GLU A 126 5.30 -3.95 -14.37
C GLU A 126 3.90 -4.48 -14.72
N ILE A 127 3.22 -5.10 -13.76
CA ILE A 127 1.84 -5.57 -13.95
C ILE A 127 0.89 -4.40 -14.21
N CYS A 128 1.02 -3.28 -13.48
CA CYS A 128 0.22 -2.09 -13.76
C CYS A 128 0.43 -1.59 -15.20
N ARG A 129 1.66 -1.59 -15.72
CA ARG A 129 1.94 -1.21 -17.12
C ARG A 129 1.30 -2.19 -18.11
N ALA A 130 1.38 -3.49 -17.85
CA ALA A 130 0.77 -4.50 -18.70
C ALA A 130 -0.77 -4.39 -18.73
N LEU A 131 -1.40 -4.10 -17.59
CA LEU A 131 -2.86 -3.91 -17.50
C LEU A 131 -3.31 -2.62 -18.18
N ALA A 132 -2.52 -1.54 -18.09
CA ALA A 132 -2.84 -0.26 -18.71
C ALA A 132 -2.94 -0.33 -20.25
N ALA A 133 -2.35 -1.34 -20.88
CA ALA A 133 -2.49 -1.59 -22.32
C ALA A 133 -3.88 -2.13 -22.71
N LYS A 134 -4.75 -2.47 -21.75
CA LYS A 134 -6.10 -2.98 -22.01
C LYS A 134 -7.13 -1.86 -21.81
N LYS A 135 -8.10 -1.77 -22.73
CA LYS A 135 -9.14 -0.72 -22.75
C LYS A 135 -10.01 -0.63 -21.48
N PHE A 136 -10.04 -1.67 -20.65
CA PHE A 136 -10.83 -1.69 -19.41
C PHE A 136 -10.15 -0.92 -18.26
N PHE A 137 -8.84 -0.72 -18.32
CA PHE A 137 -8.10 -0.10 -17.24
C PHE A 137 -7.78 1.35 -17.54
N ASN A 138 -7.94 2.18 -16.53
CA ASN A 138 -7.65 3.61 -16.57
C ASN A 138 -6.56 3.95 -15.55
N LYS A 139 -5.87 5.06 -15.81
CA LYS A 139 -5.01 5.71 -14.81
C LYS A 139 -5.65 7.04 -14.44
N ASN A 140 -6.05 7.15 -13.19
CA ASN A 140 -6.56 8.38 -12.63
C ASN A 140 -6.11 8.49 -11.18
N ARG A 141 -5.08 9.30 -10.95
CA ARG A 141 -4.49 9.49 -9.62
C ARG A 141 -5.50 10.08 -8.62
N ASP A 142 -6.51 10.81 -9.10
CA ASP A 142 -7.55 11.43 -8.24
C ASP A 142 -8.38 10.37 -7.51
N THR A 143 -8.55 9.19 -8.11
CA THR A 143 -9.21 8.04 -7.45
C THR A 143 -8.45 7.50 -6.24
N MET A 144 -7.18 7.87 -6.10
CA MET A 144 -6.26 7.44 -5.05
C MET A 144 -5.73 8.60 -4.20
N ARG A 145 -6.18 9.83 -4.46
CA ARG A 145 -5.85 10.95 -3.60
C ARG A 145 -6.53 10.77 -2.25
N LEU A 146 -5.84 11.26 -1.23
CA LEU A 146 -6.31 11.23 0.14
C LEU A 146 -7.17 12.46 0.49
N GLU A 147 -7.05 13.52 -0.32
CA GLU A 147 -7.82 14.77 -0.28
C GLU A 147 -8.23 15.17 -1.70
#